data_AF-A0A7X6DLU9-F1
#
_entry.id   AF-A0A7X6DLU9-F1
#
_cell.length_a   1.000
_cell.length_b   1.000
_cell.length_c   1.000
_cell.angle_alpha   90.00
_cell.angle_beta   90.00
_cell.angle_gamma   90.00
#
_symmetry.space_group_name_H-M   'P 1'
#
loop_
_entity.id
_entity.type
_entity.pdbx_description
1 polymer ?
#
loop_
_entity_poly.entity_id
_entity_poly.type
_entity_poly.pdbx_seq_one_letter_code
_entity_poly.pdbx_strand_id
1 'polypeptide(L)'
;MQVRFVRSGGLAGMRTAAVIDSESLPEEEEKRLRDLIDRAGFFGLPEEIPGPARPDEFRYSITVEIDGKQHRVRTTETAAPEQLRPLIEWLNEAARRETARTG
;
A
#
# COMPACT_ATOMS: atom_id res chain seq x y z
N MET A 1 7.44 -6.25 10.98
CA MET A 1 6.51 -6.36 9.82
C MET A 1 6.90 -5.29 8.84
N GLN A 2 7.10 -5.61 7.56
CA GLN A 2 7.52 -4.64 6.56
C GLN A 2 6.47 -4.53 5.46
N VAL A 3 6.11 -3.30 5.09
CA VAL A 3 5.17 -3.03 3.99
C VAL A 3 5.82 -2.14 2.96
N ARG A 4 6.01 -2.67 1.76
CA ARG A 4 6.51 -1.91 0.61
C ARG A 4 5.33 -1.42 -0.20
N PHE A 5 5.18 -0.11 -0.29
CA PHE A 5 4.13 0.54 -1.04
C PHE A 5 4.73 1.29 -2.23
N VAL A 6 4.26 0.95 -3.43
CA VAL A 6 4.62 1.65 -4.66
C VAL A 6 3.36 2.16 -5.33
N ARG A 7 3.29 3.48 -5.52
CA ARG A 7 2.28 4.17 -6.30
C ARG A 7 2.92 4.69 -7.57
N SER A 8 2.31 4.42 -8.71
CA SER A 8 2.80 4.89 -10.02
C SER A 8 1.62 5.22 -10.91
N GLY A 9 1.65 6.39 -11.57
CA GLY A 9 0.59 6.84 -12.46
C GLY A 9 0.18 8.28 -12.20
N GLY A 10 -0.93 8.70 -12.82
CA GLY A 10 -1.43 10.07 -12.78
C GLY A 10 -0.73 11.01 -13.78
N LEU A 11 -1.37 12.17 -14.00
CA LEU A 11 -1.03 13.17 -15.03
C LEU A 11 0.42 13.70 -15.02
N ALA A 12 1.18 13.48 -13.95
CA ALA A 12 2.56 13.97 -13.82
C ALA A 12 3.63 12.86 -13.89
N GLY A 13 3.26 11.59 -14.07
CA GLY A 13 4.22 10.47 -14.11
C GLY A 13 4.98 10.24 -12.78
N MET A 14 4.50 10.81 -11.67
CA MET A 14 5.15 10.68 -10.37
C MET A 14 5.09 9.24 -9.88
N ARG A 15 6.25 8.70 -9.52
CA ARG A 15 6.38 7.42 -8.85
C ARG A 15 6.73 7.68 -7.40
N THR A 16 5.89 7.21 -6.48
CA THR A 16 6.13 7.26 -5.05
C THR A 16 6.37 5.84 -4.58
N ALA A 17 7.53 5.58 -3.98
CA ALA A 17 7.84 4.32 -3.34
C ALA A 17 8.19 4.61 -1.88
N ALA A 18 7.57 3.89 -0.96
CA ALA A 18 7.86 3.97 0.46
C ALA A 18 7.97 2.57 1.05
N VAL A 19 8.87 2.42 2.00
CA VAL A 19 9.05 1.18 2.76
C VAL A 19 8.71 1.50 4.20
N ILE A 20 7.59 0.96 4.65
CA ILE A 20 7.09 1.15 6.00
C ILE A 20 7.55 -0.06 6.81
N ASP A 21 8.47 0.15 7.72
CA ASP A 21 8.90 -0.88 8.65
C ASP A 21 8.22 -0.70 10.01
N SER A 22 7.62 -1.77 10.53
CA SER A 22 6.86 -1.72 11.77
C SER A 22 7.73 -1.54 13.01
N GLU A 23 9.01 -1.93 12.97
CA GLU A 23 9.96 -1.67 14.06
C GLU A 23 10.33 -0.18 14.11
N SER A 24 10.21 0.53 12.98
CA SER A 24 10.42 1.98 12.91
C SER A 24 9.15 2.79 13.15
N LEU A 25 7.99 2.14 13.30
CA LEU A 25 6.71 2.79 13.58
C LEU A 25 6.42 2.81 15.09
N PRO A 26 5.67 3.82 15.57
CA PRO A 26 5.11 3.77 16.91
C PRO A 26 4.08 2.63 17.03
N GLU A 27 3.98 2.05 18.22
CA GLU A 27 3.11 0.88 18.50
C GLU A 27 1.65 1.08 18.06
N GLU A 28 1.12 2.30 18.19
CA GLU A 28 -0.24 2.61 17.73
C GLU A 28 -0.40 2.50 16.22
N GLU A 29 0.60 2.96 15.45
CA GLU A 29 0.59 2.87 14.00
C GLU A 29 0.83 1.44 13.51
N GLU A 30 1.72 0.68 14.16
CA GLU A 30 1.90 -0.74 13.88
C GLU A 30 0.57 -1.50 14.07
N LYS A 31 -0.09 -1.32 15.22
CA LYS A 31 -1.38 -1.99 15.50
C LYS A 31 -2.42 -1.61 14.47
N ARG A 32 -2.49 -0.34 14.09
CA ARG A 32 -3.44 0.16 13.08
C ARG A 32 -3.17 -0.44 11.71
N LEU A 33 -1.91 -0.50 11.27
CA LEU A 33 -1.52 -1.14 10.02
C LEU A 33 -1.91 -2.63 10.01
N ARG A 34 -1.65 -3.33 11.11
CA ARG A 34 -2.00 -4.75 11.25
C ARG A 34 -3.52 -4.98 11.18
N ASP A 35 -4.32 -4.16 11.86
CA ASP A 35 -5.78 -4.19 11.80
C ASP A 35 -6.29 -3.90 10.37
N LEU A 36 -5.71 -2.93 9.67
CA LEU A 36 -6.08 -2.62 8.29
C LEU A 36 -5.78 -3.78 7.33
N ILE A 37 -4.63 -4.44 7.48
CA ILE A 37 -4.23 -5.60 6.66
C ILE A 37 -5.17 -6.79 6.92
N ASP A 38 -5.51 -7.04 8.18
CA ASP A 38 -6.43 -8.10 8.60
C ASP A 38 -7.85 -7.85 8.08
N ARG A 39 -8.39 -6.64 8.29
CA ARG A 39 -9.73 -6.25 7.81
C ARG A 39 -9.82 -6.21 6.29
N ALA A 40 -8.75 -5.83 5.60
CA ALA A 40 -8.69 -5.89 4.14
C ALA A 40 -8.61 -7.32 3.61
N GLY A 41 -8.37 -8.32 4.48
CA GLY A 41 -8.15 -9.70 4.08
C GLY A 41 -6.97 -9.83 3.11
N PHE A 42 -5.91 -9.04 3.29
CA PHE A 42 -4.87 -8.84 2.27
C PHE A 42 -4.25 -10.15 1.75
N PHE A 43 -3.98 -11.09 2.65
CA PHE A 43 -3.42 -12.41 2.31
C PHE A 43 -4.41 -13.33 1.56
N GLY A 44 -5.71 -13.00 1.57
CA GLY A 44 -6.73 -13.67 0.78
C GLY A 44 -6.99 -13.01 -0.58
N LEU A 45 -6.43 -11.82 -0.83
CA LEU A 45 -6.58 -11.14 -2.11
C LEU A 45 -5.69 -11.77 -3.19
N PRO A 46 -6.15 -11.77 -4.45
CA PRO A 46 -5.31 -12.19 -5.57
C PRO A 46 -4.11 -11.26 -5.73
N GLU A 47 -3.01 -11.80 -6.24
CA GLU A 47 -1.77 -11.02 -6.42
C GLU A 47 -1.91 -9.88 -7.43
N GLU A 48 -2.87 -10.01 -8.36
CA GLU A 48 -3.22 -8.99 -9.33
C GLU A 48 -4.74 -8.86 -9.41
N ILE A 49 -5.22 -7.63 -9.20
CA ILE A 49 -6.60 -7.22 -9.39
C ILE A 49 -6.62 -6.42 -10.70
N PRO A 50 -7.06 -7.02 -11.82
CA PRO A 50 -7.08 -6.36 -13.10
C PRO A 50 -8.10 -5.21 -13.08
N GLY A 51 -7.60 -4.00 -13.29
CA GLY A 51 -8.41 -2.79 -13.48
C GLY A 51 -8.38 -2.31 -14.93
N PRO A 52 -9.27 -1.37 -15.29
CA PRO A 52 -9.25 -0.76 -16.62
C PRO A 52 -7.90 -0.07 -16.86
N ALA A 53 -7.16 -0.50 -17.88
CA ALA A 53 -5.87 0.08 -18.23
C ALA A 53 -6.06 1.50 -18.79
N ARG A 54 -6.07 2.50 -17.90
CA ARG A 54 -6.17 3.91 -18.25
C ARG A 54 -4.81 4.59 -18.06
N PRO A 55 -4.35 5.42 -19.01
CA PRO A 55 -3.06 6.11 -18.91
C PRO A 55 -3.01 7.09 -17.73
N ASP A 56 -4.15 7.63 -17.31
CA ASP A 56 -4.26 8.58 -16.20
C ASP A 56 -4.51 7.92 -14.84
N GLU A 57 -4.58 6.59 -14.76
CA GLU A 57 -4.96 5.88 -13.54
C GLU A 57 -3.76 5.57 -12.64
N PHE A 58 -3.98 5.69 -11.32
CA PHE A 58 -2.99 5.30 -10.34
C PHE A 58 -2.95 3.79 -10.15
N ARG A 59 -1.75 3.23 -10.28
CA ARG A 59 -1.45 1.84 -9.99
C ARG A 59 -0.76 1.74 -8.64
N TYR A 60 -1.23 0.79 -7.85
CA TYR A 60 -0.73 0.49 -6.51
C TYR A 60 -0.13 -0.92 -6.50
N SER A 61 1.09 -1.04 -6.00
CA SER A 61 1.75 -2.31 -5.73
C SER A 61 2.11 -2.33 -4.26
N ILE A 62 1.39 -3.15 -3.50
CA ILE A 62 1.56 -3.30 -2.07
C ILE A 62 2.20 -4.66 -1.84
N THR A 63 3.31 -4.71 -1.12
CA THR A 63 3.94 -5.96 -0.68
C THR A 63 4.00 -5.94 0.83
N VAL A 64 3.39 -6.93 1.47
CA VAL A 64 3.32 -7.06 2.93
C VAL A 64 4.15 -8.26 3.35
N GLU A 65 5.05 -8.06 4.30
CA GLU A 65 5.90 -9.08 4.90
C GLU A 65 5.66 -9.17 6.42
N ILE A 66 5.09 -10.29 6.87
CA ILE A 66 4.73 -10.54 8.27
C ILE A 66 5.13 -11.97 8.64
N ASP A 67 5.85 -12.14 9.74
CA ASP A 67 6.22 -13.46 10.29
C ASP A 67 6.85 -14.41 9.23
N GLY A 68 7.67 -13.86 8.34
CA GLY A 68 8.33 -14.61 7.25
C GLY A 68 7.44 -14.93 6.04
N LYS A 69 6.17 -14.52 6.03
CA LYS A 69 5.27 -14.62 4.87
C LYS A 69 5.28 -13.29 4.11
N GLN A 70 5.54 -13.37 2.80
CA GLN A 70 5.42 -12.24 1.89
C GLN A 70 4.20 -12.43 0.99
N HIS A 71 3.33 -11.42 0.92
CA HIS A 71 2.24 -11.37 -0.06
C HIS A 71 2.31 -10.07 -0.85
N ARG A 72 2.06 -10.12 -2.16
CA ARG A 72 2.07 -8.95 -3.02
C ARG A 72 0.73 -8.83 -3.73
N VAL A 73 0.12 -7.66 -3.64
CA VAL A 73 -1.13 -7.33 -4.33
C VAL A 73 -0.90 -6.11 -5.22
N ARG A 74 -1.27 -6.25 -6.49
CA ARG A 74 -1.24 -5.20 -7.51
C ARG A 74 -2.67 -4.84 -7.87
N THR A 75 -3.02 -3.57 -7.74
CA THR A 75 -4.36 -3.07 -8.05
C THR A 75 -4.28 -1.66 -8.60
N THR A 76 -5.38 -1.18 -9.16
CA THR A 76 -5.54 0.24 -9.51
C THR A 76 -6.52 0.92 -8.57
N GLU A 77 -6.56 2.26 -8.58
CA GLU A 77 -7.47 3.05 -7.74
C GLU A 77 -8.95 2.71 -7.95
N THR A 78 -9.34 2.47 -9.20
CA THR A 78 -10.72 2.16 -9.56
C THR A 78 -11.08 0.69 -9.31
N ALA A 79 -10.10 -0.22 -9.39
CA ALA A 79 -10.30 -1.65 -9.19
C ALA A 79 -10.12 -2.08 -7.72
N ALA A 80 -9.53 -1.23 -6.87
CA ALA A 80 -9.30 -1.57 -5.47
C ALA A 80 -10.63 -1.78 -4.73
N PRO A 81 -10.82 -2.93 -4.06
CA PRO A 81 -12.01 -3.19 -3.27
C PRO A 81 -12.11 -2.21 -2.11
N GLU A 82 -13.32 -1.92 -1.68
CA GLU A 82 -13.60 -0.95 -0.61
C GLU A 82 -12.90 -1.30 0.71
N GLN A 83 -12.68 -2.60 0.94
CA GLN A 83 -11.96 -3.13 2.10
C GLN A 83 -10.46 -2.78 2.07
N LEU A 84 -9.87 -2.64 0.88
CA LEU A 84 -8.46 -2.32 0.66
C LEU A 84 -8.21 -0.81 0.61
N ARG A 85 -9.21 0.00 0.27
CA ARG A 85 -9.13 1.47 0.26
C ARG A 85 -8.52 2.06 1.54
N PRO A 86 -9.00 1.75 2.76
CA PRO A 86 -8.43 2.34 3.97
C PRO A 86 -6.96 1.97 4.20
N LEU A 87 -6.53 0.78 3.77
CA LEU A 87 -5.10 0.41 3.78
C LEU A 87 -4.29 1.26 2.80
N ILE A 88 -4.79 1.45 1.57
CA ILE A 88 -4.13 2.28 0.54
C ILE A 88 -4.02 3.74 1.00
N GLU A 89 -5.07 4.29 1.61
CA GLU A 89 -5.06 5.67 2.12
C GLU A 89 -4.02 5.84 3.23
N TRP A 90 -4.02 4.93 4.20
CA TRP A 90 -3.04 4.96 5.28
C TRP A 90 -1.60 4.85 4.76
N LEU A 91 -1.35 3.95 3.80
CA LEU A 91 -0.04 3.79 3.16
C LEU A 91 0.39 5.03 2.37
N ASN A 92 -0.55 5.73 1.71
CA ASN A 92 -0.26 7.00 1.05
C ASN A 92 0.15 8.08 2.05
N GLU A 93 -0.52 8.16 3.20
CA GLU A 93 -0.14 9.10 4.26
C GLU A 93 1.25 8.78 4.82
N ALA A 94 1.52 7.50 5.12
CA ALA A 94 2.83 7.06 5.58
C ALA A 94 3.93 7.37 4.56
N ALA A 95 3.68 7.11 3.27
CA ALA A 95 4.62 7.40 2.19
C ALA A 95 4.93 8.90 2.04
N ARG A 96 3.92 9.77 2.23
CA ARG A 96 4.13 11.23 2.24
C ARG A 96 5.01 11.68 3.41
N ARG A 97 4.82 11.10 4.59
CA ARG A 97 5.64 11.41 5.79
C ARG A 97 7.10 11.00 5.61
N GLU A 98 7.34 9.84 5.00
CA GLU A 98 8.68 9.35 4.63
C GLU A 98 9.38 10.28 3.63
N THR A 99 8.66 10.69 2.58
CA THR A 99 9.22 11.57 1.54
C THR A 99 9.54 12.96 2.12
N ALA A 100 8.71 13.48 3.02
CA ALA A 100 8.91 14.77 3.68
C ALA A 100 10.12 14.80 4.64
N ARG A 101 10.63 13.64 5.10
CA ARG A 101 11.85 13.55 5.91
C ARG A 101 13.15 13.66 5.11
N THR A 102 13.07 13.49 3.79
CA THR A 102 14.24 13.50 2.88
C THR A 102 14.39 14.87 2.17
N GLY A 103 13.48 15.81 2.40
CA GLY A 103 13.45 17.14 1.78
C GLY A 103 14.12 18.23 2.61
#